data_AF-A0A059WR32-F1
#
_entry.id   AF-A0A059WR32-F1
#
_cell.length_a   1.000
_cell.length_b   1.000
_cell.length_c   1.000
_cell.angle_alpha   90.00
_cell.angle_beta   90.00
_cell.angle_gamma   90.00
#
_symmetry.space_group_name_H-M   'P 1'
#
loop_
_entity.id
_entity.type
_entity.pdbx_description
1 polymer ?
#
loop_
_entity_poly.entity_id
_entity_poly.type
_entity_poly.pdbx_seq_one_letter_code
_entity_poly.pdbx_strand_id
1 'polypeptide(L)'
;GIEVPNENRQLVRLREVIEETNGKARKMKIPVYLGKDVAGNPMVVDLTALPHLLIAGRTGTGKSVCLNTIIVSMLMSRGPDEVRMLMIDPKMVELSGYRKLPHLMHPVVTDMRKAEAILAWAVDKMEERYQLLSRAGVRHLSVYNGLGDDELRDRIRPESDDEWRQIPRQLPYIVIVADELADLMMTAG
;
A
#
# COMPACT_ATOMS: atom_id res chain seq x y z
N GLY A 1 30.11 -15.05 2.82
CA GLY A 1 29.66 -16.44 2.58
C GLY A 1 29.57 -16.66 1.08
N ILE A 2 29.73 -17.90 0.62
CA ILE A 2 29.50 -18.27 -0.78
C ILE A 2 28.16 -19.01 -0.81
N GLU A 3 27.21 -18.53 -1.61
CA GLU A 3 25.90 -19.15 -1.80
C GLU A 3 25.90 -19.97 -3.08
N VAL A 4 25.59 -21.26 -2.97
CA VAL A 4 25.54 -22.19 -4.12
C VAL A 4 24.08 -22.61 -4.32
N PRO A 5 23.50 -22.45 -5.53
CA PRO A 5 22.14 -22.89 -5.80
C PRO A 5 21.96 -24.39 -5.58
N ASN A 6 20.87 -24.77 -4.92
CA ASN A 6 20.47 -26.18 -4.82
C ASN A 6 20.16 -26.77 -6.19
N GLU A 7 20.50 -28.04 -6.39
CA GLU A 7 20.17 -28.80 -7.61
C GLU A 7 18.65 -28.84 -7.84
N ASN A 8 17.89 -29.07 -6.77
CA ASN A 8 16.43 -29.06 -6.77
C ASN A 8 15.90 -27.81 -6.09
N ARG A 9 15.39 -26.87 -6.87
CA ARG A 9 14.76 -25.65 -6.34
C ARG A 9 13.42 -25.99 -5.69
N GLN A 10 13.24 -25.56 -4.45
CA GLN A 10 11.95 -25.67 -3.76
C GLN A 10 11.08 -24.46 -4.09
N LEU A 11 9.80 -24.72 -4.39
CA LEU A 11 8.82 -23.68 -4.64
C LEU A 11 8.35 -23.08 -3.31
N VAL A 12 8.46 -21.76 -3.15
CA VAL A 12 7.90 -21.05 -2.01
C VAL A 12 6.46 -20.65 -2.31
N ARG A 13 5.50 -21.17 -1.54
CA ARG A 13 4.09 -20.81 -1.69
C ARG A 13 3.72 -19.66 -0.76
N LEU A 14 2.99 -18.67 -1.27
CA LEU A 14 2.55 -17.53 -0.49
C LEU A 14 1.74 -17.93 0.77
N ARG A 15 0.89 -18.96 0.66
CA ARG A 15 0.10 -19.49 1.79
C ARG A 15 0.99 -19.88 2.98
N GLU A 16 2.10 -20.56 2.73
CA GLU A 16 3.02 -20.98 3.79
C GLU A 16 3.58 -19.77 4.54
N VAL A 17 4.00 -18.74 3.80
CA VAL A 17 4.53 -17.51 4.39
C VAL A 17 3.46 -16.81 5.23
N ILE A 18 2.21 -16.75 4.75
CA ILE A 18 1.09 -16.16 5.50
C ILE A 18 0.84 -16.93 6.81
N GLU A 19 0.74 -18.25 6.74
CA GLU A 19 0.47 -19.11 7.90
C GLU A 19 1.58 -19.00 8.94
N GLU A 20 2.84 -19.08 8.52
CA GLU A 20 4.00 -19.05 9.41
C GLU A 20 4.25 -17.65 10.01
N THR A 21 3.74 -16.57 9.40
CA THR A 21 3.96 -15.18 9.87
C THR A 21 2.71 -14.47 10.41
N ASN A 22 1.55 -15.13 10.46
CA ASN A 22 0.25 -14.56 10.83
C ASN A 22 0.30 -13.72 12.12
N GLY A 23 0.97 -14.22 13.18
CA GLY A 23 1.10 -13.49 14.44
C GLY A 23 1.89 -12.17 14.35
N LYS A 24 2.92 -12.11 13.49
CA LYS A 24 3.69 -10.89 13.22
C LYS A 24 2.91 -9.95 12.32
N ALA A 25 2.34 -10.47 11.24
CA ALA A 25 1.60 -9.69 10.23
C ALA A 25 0.40 -8.95 10.82
N ARG A 26 -0.33 -9.53 11.79
CA ARG A 26 -1.47 -8.88 12.46
C ARG A 26 -1.12 -7.56 13.15
N LYS A 27 0.12 -7.40 13.61
CA LYS A 27 0.59 -6.19 14.29
C LYS A 27 1.06 -5.09 13.33
N MET A 28 1.27 -5.44 12.06
CA MET A 28 1.73 -4.52 11.01
C MET A 28 0.57 -3.73 10.44
N LYS A 29 0.81 -2.50 9.99
CA LYS A 29 -0.22 -1.68 9.35
C LYS A 29 -0.51 -2.18 7.94
N ILE A 30 0.51 -2.42 7.13
CA ILE A 30 0.36 -2.95 5.77
C ILE A 30 1.35 -4.11 5.59
N PRO A 31 1.00 -5.34 5.99
CA PRO A 31 1.91 -6.47 5.86
C PRO A 31 2.09 -6.87 4.40
N VAL A 32 3.33 -7.12 4.01
CA VAL A 32 3.76 -7.62 2.71
C VAL A 32 4.57 -8.90 2.90
N TYR A 33 4.07 -10.00 2.36
CA TYR A 33 4.71 -11.31 2.45
C TYR A 33 5.71 -11.46 1.29
N LEU A 34 7.01 -11.49 1.57
CA LEU A 34 8.06 -11.45 0.53
C LEU A 34 8.56 -12.82 0.10
N GLY A 35 8.30 -13.87 0.87
CA GLY A 35 8.80 -15.22 0.60
C GLY A 35 9.55 -15.81 1.79
N LYS A 36 10.64 -16.51 1.49
CA LYS A 36 11.55 -17.11 2.49
C LYS A 36 12.97 -16.59 2.25
N ASP A 37 13.74 -16.43 3.33
CA ASP A 37 15.16 -16.09 3.25
C ASP A 37 16.01 -17.30 2.81
N VAL A 38 17.33 -17.12 2.71
CA VAL A 38 18.27 -18.19 2.32
C VAL A 38 18.31 -19.37 3.30
N ALA A 39 17.86 -19.18 4.54
CA ALA A 39 17.75 -20.23 5.55
C ALA A 39 16.34 -20.87 5.58
N GLY A 40 15.43 -20.42 4.71
CA GLY A 40 14.05 -20.91 4.63
C GLY A 40 13.10 -20.25 5.63
N ASN A 41 13.52 -19.22 6.38
CA ASN A 41 12.64 -18.54 7.31
C ASN A 41 11.66 -17.65 6.55
N PRO A 42 10.37 -17.63 6.93
CA PRO A 42 9.37 -16.82 6.25
C PRO A 42 9.58 -15.34 6.53
N MET A 43 9.43 -14.54 5.48
CA MET A 43 9.66 -13.10 5.49
C MET A 43 8.35 -12.34 5.27
N VAL A 44 8.02 -11.48 6.25
CA VAL A 44 6.95 -10.49 6.16
C VAL A 44 7.51 -9.15 6.61
N VAL A 45 7.15 -8.07 5.92
CA VAL A 45 7.55 -6.70 6.24
C VAL A 45 6.33 -5.79 6.31
N ASP A 46 6.42 -4.70 7.06
CA ASP A 46 5.40 -3.66 7.07
C ASP A 46 5.75 -2.60 6.02
N LEU A 47 4.91 -2.42 5.00
CA LEU A 47 5.13 -1.42 3.96
C LEU A 47 5.20 0.00 4.55
N THR A 48 4.58 0.27 5.70
CA THR A 48 4.67 1.59 6.34
C THR A 48 6.05 1.91 6.92
N ALA A 49 6.87 0.87 7.20
CA ALA A 49 8.27 1.04 7.59
C ALA A 49 9.20 1.21 6.36
N LEU A 50 8.69 0.90 5.16
CA LEU A 50 9.35 1.06 3.86
C LEU A 50 8.50 2.01 3.00
N PRO A 51 8.41 3.31 3.37
CA PRO A 51 7.34 4.20 2.93
C PRO A 51 7.17 4.28 1.42
N HIS A 52 8.25 4.02 0.66
CA HIS A 52 8.23 3.81 -0.78
C HIS A 52 9.06 2.57 -1.14
N LEU A 53 8.58 1.81 -2.14
CA LEU A 53 9.21 0.60 -2.62
C LEU A 53 9.42 0.69 -4.13
N LEU A 54 10.64 0.42 -4.59
CA LEU A 54 10.98 0.27 -6.00
C LEU A 54 11.24 -1.20 -6.31
N ILE A 55 10.58 -1.73 -7.35
CA ILE A 55 10.75 -3.10 -7.81
C ILE A 55 11.38 -3.07 -9.20
N ALA A 56 12.56 -3.67 -9.35
CA ALA A 56 13.26 -3.78 -10.61
C ALA A 56 13.58 -5.25 -10.92
N GLY A 57 13.46 -5.64 -12.18
CA GLY A 57 13.72 -6.99 -12.63
C GLY A 57 13.53 -7.11 -14.14
N ARG A 58 14.30 -7.99 -14.78
CA ARG A 58 14.14 -8.27 -16.21
C ARG A 58 12.93 -9.18 -16.44
N THR A 59 12.44 -9.24 -17.66
CA THR A 59 11.38 -10.19 -18.04
C THR A 59 11.78 -11.61 -17.63
N GLY A 60 10.85 -12.33 -17.00
CA GLY A 60 11.08 -13.70 -16.53
C GLY A 60 11.77 -13.82 -15.15
N THR A 61 12.18 -12.72 -14.50
CA THR A 61 12.77 -12.79 -13.15
C THR A 61 11.76 -12.72 -12.01
N GLY A 62 10.46 -12.71 -12.32
CA GLY A 62 9.39 -12.73 -11.32
C GLY A 62 8.92 -11.36 -10.82
N LYS A 63 9.25 -10.25 -11.51
CA LYS A 63 8.75 -8.89 -11.18
C LYS A 63 7.23 -8.87 -11.00
N SER A 64 6.51 -9.37 -12.00
CA SER A 64 5.06 -9.49 -12.01
C SER A 64 4.52 -10.33 -10.87
N VAL A 65 5.17 -11.46 -10.55
CA VAL A 65 4.79 -12.33 -9.43
C VAL A 65 4.99 -11.60 -8.10
N CYS A 66 6.09 -10.87 -7.94
CA CYS A 66 6.36 -10.05 -6.76
C CYS A 66 5.30 -8.95 -6.59
N LEU A 67 4.97 -8.21 -7.65
CA LEU A 67 3.94 -7.18 -7.64
C LEU A 67 2.57 -7.73 -7.21
N ASN A 68 2.15 -8.84 -7.83
CA ASN A 68 0.92 -9.54 -7.46
C ASN A 68 0.94 -10.01 -6.01
N THR A 69 2.08 -10.51 -5.54
CA THR A 69 2.24 -10.95 -4.15
C THR A 69 2.03 -9.79 -3.17
N ILE A 70 2.56 -8.61 -3.47
CA ILE A 70 2.38 -7.40 -2.64
C ILE A 70 0.90 -6.99 -2.60
N ILE A 71 0.23 -6.95 -3.76
CA ILE A 71 -1.20 -6.60 -3.84
C ILE A 71 -2.05 -7.60 -3.05
N VAL A 72 -1.83 -8.89 -3.28
CA VAL A 72 -2.56 -9.96 -2.57
C VAL A 72 -2.27 -9.93 -1.07
N SER A 73 -1.05 -9.59 -0.64
CA SER A 73 -0.72 -9.44 0.78
C SER A 73 -1.64 -8.42 1.47
N MET A 74 -1.87 -7.28 0.82
CA MET A 74 -2.79 -6.25 1.32
C MET A 74 -4.24 -6.73 1.31
N LEU A 75 -4.69 -7.36 0.22
CA LEU A 75 -6.06 -7.86 0.10
C LEU A 75 -6.42 -8.94 1.12
N MET A 76 -5.45 -9.77 1.50
CA MET A 76 -5.64 -10.84 2.48
C MET A 76 -5.55 -10.35 3.93
N SER A 77 -5.09 -9.12 4.16
CA SER A 77 -4.80 -8.62 5.51
C SER A 77 -5.59 -7.38 5.93
N ARG A 78 -6.07 -6.58 4.98
CA ARG A 78 -6.68 -5.27 5.25
C ARG A 78 -7.97 -5.05 4.46
N GLY A 79 -8.96 -4.48 5.14
CA GLY A 79 -10.22 -4.03 4.54
C GLY A 79 -10.05 -2.76 3.67
N PRO A 80 -11.04 -2.43 2.83
CA PRO A 80 -11.03 -1.21 2.00
C PRO A 80 -11.15 0.09 2.82
N ASP A 81 -11.59 0.00 4.06
CA ASP A 81 -11.61 1.05 5.08
C ASP A 81 -10.25 1.29 5.73
N GLU A 82 -9.38 0.27 5.74
CA GLU A 82 -8.00 0.36 6.24
C GLU A 82 -7.00 0.73 5.13
N VAL A 83 -7.15 0.17 3.92
CA VAL A 83 -6.26 0.38 2.78
C VAL A 83 -7.06 0.66 1.52
N ARG A 84 -6.70 1.75 0.85
CA ARG A 84 -7.20 2.14 -0.47
C ARG A 84 -6.08 2.10 -1.48
N MET A 85 -6.40 1.76 -2.72
CA MET A 85 -5.42 1.59 -3.80
C MET A 85 -5.73 2.48 -5.00
N LEU A 86 -4.65 3.00 -5.59
CA LEU A 86 -4.62 3.61 -6.90
C LEU A 86 -3.67 2.77 -7.75
N MET A 87 -4.12 2.33 -8.93
CA MET A 87 -3.37 1.44 -9.79
C MET A 87 -3.15 2.10 -11.15
N ILE A 88 -1.90 2.17 -11.59
CA ILE A 88 -1.47 2.70 -12.88
C ILE A 88 -0.84 1.54 -13.65
N ASP A 89 -1.43 1.19 -14.80
CA ASP A 89 -0.99 0.12 -15.69
C ASP A 89 -1.18 0.57 -17.14
N PRO A 90 -0.20 1.28 -17.71
CA PRO A 90 -0.28 1.83 -19.06
C PRO A 90 -0.47 0.75 -20.13
N LYS A 91 0.05 -0.46 -19.87
CA LYS A 91 0.06 -1.58 -20.82
C LYS A 91 -1.15 -2.50 -20.67
N MET A 92 -1.93 -2.35 -19.61
CA MET A 92 -3.11 -3.16 -19.29
C MET A 92 -2.81 -4.66 -19.15
N VAL A 93 -1.58 -5.02 -18.80
CA VAL A 93 -1.14 -6.42 -18.71
C VAL A 93 -1.23 -6.90 -17.27
N GLU A 94 -0.54 -6.20 -16.35
CA GLU A 94 -0.26 -6.70 -15.01
C GLU A 94 -1.40 -6.48 -14.02
N LEU A 95 -2.12 -5.35 -14.11
CA LEU A 95 -3.11 -4.96 -13.10
C LEU A 95 -4.56 -5.10 -13.56
N SER A 96 -4.78 -5.57 -14.80
CA SER A 96 -6.13 -5.72 -15.38
C SER A 96 -7.07 -6.62 -14.57
N GLY A 97 -6.53 -7.63 -13.89
CA GLY A 97 -7.30 -8.54 -13.02
C GLY A 97 -7.90 -7.87 -11.78
N TYR A 98 -7.41 -6.69 -11.40
CA TYR A 98 -7.79 -6.01 -10.15
C TYR A 98 -8.89 -4.94 -10.32
N ARG A 99 -9.42 -4.75 -11.53
CA ARG A 99 -10.35 -3.64 -11.86
C ARG A 99 -11.63 -3.54 -11.01
N LYS A 100 -12.03 -4.62 -10.34
CA LYS A 100 -13.28 -4.70 -9.56
C LYS A 100 -13.06 -4.76 -8.05
N LEU A 101 -11.84 -4.50 -7.58
CA LEU A 101 -11.57 -4.52 -6.14
C LEU A 101 -12.29 -3.37 -5.42
N PRO A 102 -12.91 -3.61 -4.25
CA PRO A 102 -13.53 -2.55 -3.45
C PRO A 102 -12.50 -1.57 -2.88
N HIS A 103 -11.22 -1.97 -2.81
CA HIS A 103 -10.11 -1.13 -2.37
C HIS A 103 -9.75 -0.02 -3.36
N LEU A 104 -10.14 -0.14 -4.65
CA LEU A 104 -9.79 0.86 -5.65
C LEU A 104 -10.52 2.19 -5.42
N MET A 105 -9.77 3.28 -5.44
CA MET A 105 -10.32 4.64 -5.38
C MET A 105 -10.76 5.14 -6.77
N HIS A 106 -10.17 4.58 -7.81
CA HIS A 106 -10.41 4.90 -9.21
C HIS A 106 -10.17 3.63 -10.03
N PRO A 107 -10.86 3.43 -11.18
CA PRO A 107 -10.52 2.35 -12.11
C PRO A 107 -9.04 2.34 -12.46
N VAL A 108 -8.48 1.17 -12.77
CA VAL A 108 -7.07 1.02 -13.18
C VAL A 108 -6.76 2.01 -14.31
N VAL A 109 -5.75 2.83 -14.07
CA VAL A 109 -5.40 3.98 -14.91
C VAL A 109 -4.47 3.52 -16.00
N THR A 110 -4.88 3.71 -17.24
CA THR A 110 -4.12 3.32 -18.43
C THR A 110 -3.60 4.54 -19.20
N ASP A 111 -4.18 5.71 -18.94
CA ASP A 111 -3.83 6.98 -19.56
C ASP A 111 -2.79 7.72 -18.70
N MET A 112 -1.66 8.05 -19.30
CA MET A 112 -0.52 8.69 -18.64
C MET A 112 -0.84 10.10 -18.13
N ARG A 113 -1.70 10.85 -18.83
CA ARG A 113 -2.13 12.18 -18.38
C ARG A 113 -3.03 12.08 -17.14
N LYS A 114 -3.83 11.01 -17.06
CA LYS A 114 -4.62 10.73 -15.85
C LYS A 114 -3.74 10.29 -14.70
N ALA A 115 -2.66 9.55 -14.98
CA ALA A 115 -1.70 9.16 -13.95
C ALA A 115 -1.04 10.38 -13.32
N GLU A 116 -0.63 11.38 -14.10
CA GLU A 116 -0.12 12.66 -13.60
C GLU A 116 -1.11 13.35 -12.67
N ALA A 117 -2.38 13.50 -13.10
CA ALA A 117 -3.42 14.11 -12.29
C ALA A 117 -3.68 13.36 -10.97
N ILE A 118 -3.56 12.04 -10.97
CA ILE A 118 -3.70 11.21 -9.77
C ILE A 118 -2.53 11.40 -8.80
N LEU A 119 -1.31 11.53 -9.32
CA LEU A 119 -0.15 11.84 -8.49
C LEU A 119 -0.24 13.24 -7.89
N ALA A 120 -0.70 14.23 -8.67
CA ALA A 120 -0.98 15.57 -8.15
C ALA A 120 -2.04 15.54 -7.05
N TRP A 121 -3.16 14.83 -7.28
CA TRP A 121 -4.18 14.61 -6.26
C TRP A 121 -3.62 13.94 -4.99
N ALA A 122 -2.68 13.00 -5.13
CA ALA A 122 -2.07 12.34 -3.99
C ALA A 122 -1.24 13.31 -3.14
N VAL A 123 -0.59 14.30 -3.76
CA VAL A 123 0.11 15.40 -3.07
C VAL A 123 -0.90 16.29 -2.33
N ASP A 124 -1.96 16.74 -3.00
CA ASP A 124 -3.00 17.56 -2.37
C ASP A 124 -3.64 16.83 -1.18
N LYS A 125 -3.90 15.53 -1.34
CA LYS A 125 -4.47 14.69 -0.29
C LYS A 125 -3.51 14.49 0.89
N MET A 126 -2.21 14.44 0.62
CA MET A 126 -1.18 14.41 1.65
C MET A 126 -1.19 15.71 2.46
N GLU A 127 -1.28 16.87 1.81
CA GLU A 127 -1.35 18.18 2.48
C GLU A 127 -2.61 18.32 3.35
N GLU A 128 -3.79 17.94 2.82
CA GLU A 128 -5.04 17.91 3.57
C GLU A 128 -4.91 17.05 4.84
N ARG A 129 -4.29 15.86 4.70
CA ARG A 129 -4.05 14.98 5.86
C ARG A 129 -3.05 15.59 6.84
N TYR A 130 -1.99 16.25 6.38
CA TYR A 130 -1.06 16.94 7.28
C TYR A 130 -1.74 18.02 8.11
N GLN A 131 -2.64 18.81 7.50
CA GLN A 131 -3.42 19.81 8.22
C GLN A 131 -4.30 19.16 9.29
N LEU A 132 -4.99 18.08 8.96
CA LEU A 132 -5.84 17.35 9.91
C LEU A 132 -5.03 16.71 11.06
N LEU A 133 -3.88 16.09 10.75
CA LEU A 133 -2.97 15.52 11.74
C LEU A 133 -2.43 16.61 12.68
N SER A 134 -2.06 17.77 12.12
CA SER A 134 -1.60 18.94 12.88
C SER A 134 -2.69 19.46 13.82
N ARG A 135 -3.93 19.59 13.34
CA ARG A 135 -5.10 19.98 14.16
C ARG A 135 -5.36 18.99 15.30
N ALA A 136 -5.19 17.69 15.06
CA ALA A 136 -5.32 16.66 16.08
C ALA A 136 -4.08 16.55 17.01
N GLY A 137 -3.02 17.33 16.76
CA GLY A 137 -1.79 17.30 17.55
C GLY A 137 -1.00 16.00 17.42
N VAL A 138 -1.08 15.32 16.28
CA VAL A 138 -0.40 14.03 16.03
C VAL A 138 0.50 14.10 14.80
N ARG A 139 1.54 13.25 14.77
CA ARG A 139 2.54 13.23 13.68
C ARG A 139 2.32 12.12 12.66
N HIS A 140 1.58 11.08 13.02
CA HIS A 140 1.46 9.87 12.20
C HIS A 140 0.00 9.43 12.07
N LEU A 141 -0.33 8.91 10.89
CA LEU A 141 -1.66 8.36 10.57
C LEU A 141 -2.09 7.26 11.55
N SER A 142 -1.14 6.42 11.97
CA SER A 142 -1.37 5.34 12.91
C SER A 142 -1.82 5.82 14.28
N VAL A 143 -1.33 6.98 14.72
CA VAL A 143 -1.72 7.60 15.99
C VAL A 143 -3.09 8.22 15.84
N TYR A 144 -3.34 8.95 14.75
CA TYR A 144 -4.65 9.52 14.44
C TYR A 144 -5.76 8.46 14.46
N ASN A 145 -5.57 7.37 13.71
CA ASN A 145 -6.52 6.27 13.65
C ASN A 145 -6.68 5.50 14.98
N GLY A 146 -5.77 5.71 15.93
CA GLY A 146 -5.86 5.13 17.27
C GLY A 146 -6.59 6.01 18.29
N LEU A 147 -6.91 7.27 17.93
CA LEU A 147 -7.66 8.18 18.80
C LEU A 147 -9.13 7.74 18.88
N GLY A 148 -9.68 7.73 20.09
CA GLY A 148 -11.12 7.60 20.27
C GLY A 148 -11.86 8.88 19.90
N ASP A 149 -13.16 8.78 19.62
CA ASP A 149 -13.99 9.92 19.21
C ASP A 149 -13.92 11.10 20.19
N ASP A 150 -14.00 10.86 21.50
CA ASP A 150 -13.94 11.92 22.52
C ASP A 150 -12.59 12.62 22.55
N GLU A 151 -11.50 11.84 22.47
CA GLU A 151 -10.14 12.37 22.46
C GLU A 151 -9.87 13.17 21.18
N LEU A 152 -10.33 12.66 20.03
CA LEU A 152 -10.22 13.36 18.76
C LEU A 152 -10.99 14.68 18.76
N ARG A 153 -12.19 14.70 19.37
CA ARG A 153 -13.01 15.91 19.49
C ARG A 153 -12.35 16.95 20.39
N ASP A 154 -11.79 16.54 21.54
CA ASP A 154 -11.10 17.44 22.47
C ASP A 154 -9.81 18.03 21.86
N ARG A 155 -9.09 17.24 21.06
CA ARG A 155 -7.88 17.68 20.36
C ARG A 155 -8.19 18.67 19.22
N ILE A 156 -9.12 18.32 18.32
CA ILE A 156 -9.42 19.14 17.13
C ILE A 156 -10.24 20.38 17.48
N ARG A 157 -11.09 20.31 18.51
CA ARG A 157 -12.01 21.39 18.95
C ARG A 157 -12.82 21.97 17.79
N PRO A 158 -13.69 21.17 17.14
CA PRO A 158 -14.52 21.66 16.05
C PRO A 158 -15.42 22.81 16.52
N GLU A 159 -15.62 23.81 15.67
CA GLU A 159 -16.41 25.01 15.97
C GLU A 159 -17.93 24.73 15.94
N SER A 160 -18.33 23.63 15.29
CA SER A 160 -19.73 23.20 15.17
C SER A 160 -19.88 21.69 15.08
N ASP A 161 -21.09 21.19 15.36
CA ASP A 161 -21.41 19.77 15.17
C ASP A 161 -21.38 19.36 13.69
N ASP A 162 -21.62 20.28 12.76
CA ASP A 162 -21.52 20.00 11.33
C ASP A 162 -20.06 19.85 10.88
N GLU A 163 -19.14 20.67 11.39
CA GLU A 163 -17.71 20.44 11.19
C GLU A 163 -17.27 19.09 11.79
N TRP A 164 -17.75 18.77 12.99
CA TRP A 164 -17.46 17.50 13.63
C TRP A 164 -17.91 16.29 12.80
N ARG A 165 -19.03 16.37 12.09
CA ARG A 165 -19.50 15.30 11.19
C ARG A 165 -18.59 15.09 9.98
N GLN A 166 -17.90 16.13 9.52
CA GLN A 166 -17.01 16.06 8.37
C GLN A 166 -15.61 15.52 8.70
N ILE A 167 -15.19 15.59 9.97
CA ILE A 167 -13.89 15.06 10.39
C ILE A 167 -13.88 13.52 10.31
N PRO A 168 -12.99 12.90 9.54
CA PRO A 168 -12.95 11.44 9.40
C PRO A 168 -12.43 10.79 10.68
N ARG A 169 -13.12 9.75 11.17
CA ARG A 169 -12.72 8.98 12.36
C ARG A 169 -11.59 8.00 12.05
N GLN A 170 -11.52 7.56 10.81
CA GLN A 170 -10.49 6.67 10.29
C GLN A 170 -10.02 7.19 8.95
N LEU A 171 -8.71 7.19 8.75
CA LEU A 171 -8.08 7.53 7.49
C LEU A 171 -7.42 6.26 6.92
N PRO A 172 -7.88 5.74 5.76
CA PRO A 172 -7.24 4.59 5.15
C PRO A 172 -5.81 4.94 4.71
N TYR A 173 -4.89 3.99 4.77
CA TYR A 173 -3.64 4.11 4.03
C TYR A 173 -3.95 4.13 2.53
N ILE A 174 -3.24 4.97 1.78
CA ILE A 174 -3.38 5.03 0.32
C ILE A 174 -2.10 4.45 -0.27
N VAL A 175 -2.24 3.36 -1.03
CA VAL A 175 -1.12 2.71 -1.72
C VAL A 175 -1.26 2.95 -3.21
N ILE A 176 -0.27 3.63 -3.79
CA ILE A 176 -0.20 3.87 -5.23
C ILE A 176 0.71 2.81 -5.83
N VAL A 177 0.17 2.01 -6.74
CA VAL A 177 0.88 0.96 -7.47
C VAL A 177 1.00 1.40 -8.91
N ALA A 178 2.22 1.66 -9.36
CA ALA A 178 2.52 1.95 -10.76
C ALA A 178 3.29 0.79 -11.36
N ASP A 179 2.70 0.12 -12.34
CA ASP A 179 3.45 -0.75 -13.23
C ASP A 179 4.21 0.13 -14.25
N GLU A 180 5.45 -0.25 -14.48
CA GLU A 180 6.36 0.39 -15.44
C GLU A 180 6.48 1.93 -15.28
N LEU A 181 7.06 2.37 -14.16
CA LEU A 181 7.31 3.80 -13.89
C LEU A 181 8.19 4.49 -14.95
N ALA A 182 9.00 3.75 -15.70
CA ALA A 182 9.79 4.30 -16.80
C ALA A 182 8.91 4.94 -17.89
N ASP A 183 7.77 4.31 -18.21
CA ASP A 183 6.84 4.85 -19.19
C ASP A 183 6.25 6.19 -18.71
N LEU A 184 6.02 6.35 -17.39
CA LEU A 184 5.55 7.60 -16.78
C LEU A 184 6.57 8.73 -16.91
N MET A 185 7.84 8.43 -16.66
CA MET A 185 8.91 9.42 -16.73
C MET A 185 9.15 9.91 -18.16
N MET A 186 9.03 9.03 -19.16
CA MET A 186 9.23 9.39 -20.57
C MET A 186 8.16 10.34 -21.12
N THR A 187 6.95 10.31 -20.57
CA THR A 187 5.85 11.19 -20.98
C THR A 187 5.81 12.54 -20.27
N ALA A 188 6.55 12.69 -19.17
CA ALA A 188 6.60 13.93 -18.38
C ALA A 188 7.75 14.87 -18.78
N GLY A 189 8.53 14.50 -19.82
CA GLY A 189 9.65 15.27 -20.38
C GLY A 189 9.27 16.05 -21.63
#